data_AF-A0A9E3EZ33-F1
#
_entry.id   AF-A0A9E3EZ33-F1
#
_cell.length_a   1.000
_cell.length_b   1.000
_cell.length_c   1.000
_cell.angle_alpha   90.00
_cell.angle_beta   90.00
_cell.angle_gamma   90.00
#
_symmetry.space_group_name_H-M   'P 1'
#
loop_
_entity.id
_entity.type
_entity.pdbx_description
1 polymer ?
#
loop_
_entity_poly.entity_id
_entity_poly.type
_entity_poly.pdbx_seq_one_letter_code
_entity_poly.pdbx_strand_id
1 'polypeptide(L)' 'QVGTGDRSERIRTYNFPQGRVSDHRINLTLYKIDRVMQGELDEFIDALTAEDQAARLAAEE' A
#
# COMPACT_ATOMS: atom_id res chain seq x y z
N GLN A 1 -2.26 -2.48 12.68
CA GLN A 1 -1.62 -3.31 11.64
C GLN A 1 -2.56 -3.32 10.46
N VAL A 2 -2.12 -2.78 9.34
CA VAL A 2 -2.95 -2.68 8.12
C VAL A 2 -3.08 -4.07 7.48
N GLY A 3 -4.33 -4.52 7.27
CA GLY A 3 -4.66 -5.85 6.72
C GLY A 3 -4.89 -6.93 7.79
N THR A 4 -4.95 -8.19 7.37
CA THR A 4 -5.26 -9.32 8.28
C THR A 4 -4.06 -9.73 9.15
N GLY A 5 -2.86 -9.31 8.78
CA GLY A 5 -1.60 -9.67 9.45
C GLY A 5 -1.04 -11.04 9.05
N ASP A 6 -1.76 -11.79 8.21
CA ASP A 6 -1.25 -13.03 7.62
C ASP A 6 -0.20 -12.74 6.54
N ARG A 7 0.92 -13.48 6.57
CA ARG A 7 1.99 -13.39 5.58
C ARG A 7 1.63 -14.06 4.25
N SER A 8 0.57 -14.86 4.22
CA SER A 8 0.05 -15.48 2.99
C SER A 8 -0.81 -14.52 2.15
N GLU A 9 -1.24 -13.40 2.74
CA GLU A 9 -2.12 -12.43 2.08
C GLU A 9 -1.42 -11.70 0.93
N ARG A 10 -2.11 -11.59 -0.21
CA ARG A 10 -1.62 -10.80 -1.35
C ARG A 10 -1.79 -9.31 -1.07
N ILE A 11 -0.79 -8.69 -0.44
CA ILE A 11 -0.83 -7.28 -0.07
C ILE A 11 -0.57 -6.30 -1.23
N ARG A 12 0.08 -6.74 -2.31
CA ARG A 12 0.45 -5.85 -3.44
C ARG A 12 0.52 -6.60 -4.77
N THR A 13 0.21 -5.92 -5.86
CA THR A 13 0.34 -6.43 -7.23
C THR A 13 1.17 -5.47 -8.06
N TYR A 14 2.26 -5.97 -8.65
CA TYR A 14 3.12 -5.25 -9.59
C TYR A 14 2.75 -5.68 -11.01
N ASN A 15 2.15 -4.78 -11.80
CA ASN A 15 1.72 -5.05 -13.17
C ASN A 15 2.62 -4.27 -14.13
N PHE A 16 3.66 -4.94 -14.64
CA PHE A 16 4.64 -4.36 -15.57
C PHE A 16 4.03 -3.97 -16.93
N PRO A 17 3.21 -4.79 -17.61
CA PRO A 17 2.60 -4.39 -18.88
C PRO A 17 1.76 -3.11 -18.80
N GLN A 18 1.13 -2.84 -17.65
CA GLN A 18 0.27 -1.67 -17.44
C GLN A 18 0.95 -0.57 -16.62
N GLY A 19 2.24 -0.72 -16.31
CA GLY A 19 3.03 0.30 -15.62
C GLY A 19 2.59 0.61 -14.18
N ARG A 20 1.82 -0.26 -13.52
CA ARG A 20 1.17 0.06 -12.24
C ARG A 20 1.53 -0.86 -11.09
N VAL A 21 1.39 -0.33 -9.89
CA VAL A 21 1.51 -1.05 -8.63
C VAL A 21 0.26 -0.77 -7.79
N SER A 22 -0.43 -1.83 -7.39
CA SER A 22 -1.66 -1.76 -6.59
C SER A 22 -1.40 -2.37 -5.22
N ASP A 23 -1.61 -1.62 -4.14
CA ASP A 23 -1.57 -2.09 -2.75
C ASP A 23 -2.99 -2.41 -2.27
N HIS A 24 -3.25 -3.66 -1.93
CA HIS A 24 -4.60 -4.15 -1.59
C HIS A 24 -4.98 -3.85 -0.15
N ARG A 25 -4.01 -3.52 0.72
CA ARG A 25 -4.28 -3.20 2.12
C ARG A 25 -5.11 -1.93 2.28
N ILE A 26 -4.95 -0.99 1.35
CA ILE A 26 -5.63 0.33 1.34
C ILE A 26 -6.26 0.64 -0.02
N ASN A 27 -6.31 -0.33 -0.93
CA ASN A 27 -6.81 -0.17 -2.30
C ASN A 27 -6.15 0.97 -3.11
N LEU A 28 -4.88 1.28 -2.82
CA LEU A 28 -4.11 2.32 -3.52
C LEU A 28 -3.53 1.78 -4.81
N THR A 29 -3.66 2.52 -5.92
CA THR A 29 -3.04 2.16 -7.20
C THR A 29 -2.21 3.31 -7.75
N LEU A 30 -0.92 3.05 -8.01
CA LEU A 30 0.02 4.03 -8.56
C LEU A 30 0.53 3.58 -9.93
N TYR A 31 0.50 4.46 -10.93
CA TYR A 31 0.96 4.21 -12.30
C TYR A 31 2.41 4.63 -12.52
N LYS A 32 3.30 4.14 -11.66
CA LYS A 32 4.72 4.53 -11.66
C LYS A 32 5.63 3.38 -11.23
N ILE A 33 5.38 2.20 -11.79
CA ILE A 33 6.14 0.99 -11.44
C ILE A 33 7.65 1.20 -11.58
N ASP A 34 8.12 1.93 -12.59
CA ASP A 34 9.56 2.13 -12.82
C ASP A 34 10.24 2.82 -11.63
N ARG A 35 9.60 3.87 -11.09
CA ARG A 35 10.11 4.61 -9.92
C ARG A 35 10.05 3.77 -8.65
N VAL A 36 8.96 3.02 -8.49
CA VAL A 36 8.77 2.10 -7.37
C VAL A 36 9.86 1.01 -7.37
N MET A 37 10.21 0.49 -8.54
CA MET A 37 11.29 -0.49 -8.71
C MET A 37 12.68 0.12 -8.51
N GLN A 38 12.83 1.44 -8.67
CA GLN A 38 14.05 2.19 -8.35
C GLN A 38 14.18 2.50 -6.85
N GLY A 39 13.17 2.20 -6.03
CA GLY A 39 13.18 2.38 -4.59
C GLY A 39 12.37 3.57 -4.08
N GLU A 40 11.68 4.31 -4.96
CA GLU A 40 10.75 5.37 -4.54
C GLU A 40 9.47 4.75 -3.93
N LEU A 41 9.55 4.39 -2.65
CA LEU A 41 8.48 3.74 -1.89
C LEU A 41 7.76 4.67 -0.91
N ASP A 42 8.24 5.90 -0.73
CA ASP A 42 7.76 6.84 0.29
C ASP A 42 6.24 7.04 0.21
N GLU A 43 5.69 7.22 -1.00
CA GLU A 43 4.25 7.42 -1.18
C GLU A 43 3.41 6.22 -0.72
N PHE A 44 3.93 4.99 -0.85
CA PHE A 44 3.24 3.82 -0.29
C PHE A 44 3.33 3.80 1.23
N ILE A 45 4.49 4.13 1.79
CA ILE A 45 4.72 4.11 3.23
C ILE A 45 3.86 5.17 3.92
N ASP A 46 3.84 6.38 3.39
CA ASP A 46 3.06 7.50 3.91
C ASP A 46 1.57 7.18 3.87
N ALA A 47 1.07 6.67 2.72
CA ALA A 47 -0.34 6.30 2.60
C ALA A 47 -0.75 5.18 3.57
N LEU A 48 0.09 4.14 3.73
CA LEU A 48 -0.17 3.05 4.67
C LEU A 48 -0.14 3.52 6.13
N THR A 49 0.78 4.43 6.46
CA THR A 49 0.93 4.98 7.81
C THR A 49 -0.25 5.88 8.16
N ALA A 50 -0.68 6.74 7.22
CA ALA A 50 -1.85 7.58 7.39
C ALA A 50 -3.12 6.75 7.62
N GLU A 51 -3.30 5.66 6.86
CA GLU A 51 -4.44 4.77 7.06
C GLU A 51 -4.40 4.08 8.43
N ASP A 52 -3.24 3.55 8.86
CA ASP A 52 -3.12 2.92 10.19
C ASP A 52 -3.42 3.92 11.31
N GLN A 53 -2.95 5.18 11.18
CA GLN A 53 -3.24 6.24 12.14
C GLN A 53 -4.73 6.60 12.18
N ALA A 54 -5.36 6.76 11.01
CA ALA A 54 -6.79 7.06 10.91
C ALA A 54 -7.64 5.93 11.51
N ALA A 55 -7.31 4.67 11.21
CA ALA A 55 -7.99 3.51 11.75
C ALA A 55 -7.83 3.39 13.28
N ARG A 56 -6.67 3.78 13.82
CA ARG A 56 -6.43 3.80 15.27
C ARG A 56 -7.22 4.89 15.98
N LEU A 57 -7.27 6.11 15.43
CA LEU A 57 -8.10 7.17 15.99
C LEU A 57 -9.59 6.78 15.98
N ALA A 58 -10.08 6.22 14.87
CA ALA A 58 -11.48 5.81 14.76
C ALA A 58 -11.86 4.65 15.70
N ALA A 59 -10.89 3.85 16.16
CA ALA A 59 -11.11 2.79 17.14
C ALA A 59 -11.02 3.27 18.59
N GLU A 60 -10.49 4.48 18.82
CA GLU A 60 -10.40 5.13 20.13
C GLU A 60 -11.62 6.03 20.44
N GLU A 61 -12.48 6.31 19.45
CA GLU A 61 -13.82 6.92 19.61
C GLU A 61 -14.92 5.88 19.87
#